data_AF-V7PVK7-F1
#
_entry.id   AF-V7PVK7-F1
#
_cell.length_a   1.000
_cell.length_b   1.000
_cell.length_c   1.000
_cell.angle_alpha   90.00
_cell.angle_beta   90.00
_cell.angle_gamma   90.00
#
_symmetry.space_group_name_H-M   'P 1'
#
loop_
_entity.id
_entity.type
_entity.pdbx_description
1 polymer ?
#
loop_
_entity_poly.entity_id
_entity_poly.type
_entity_poly.pdbx_seq_one_letter_code
_entity_poly.pdbx_strand_id
1 'polypeptide(L)'
;MEEKNKTCQKCKKHFILREEDLSFFEKIKVPVPTFCPECRSIRRLLWRNEHTLYKRMCDLCQKQIISIYAQEYPGTVYCNNKKWINY
;
A
#
# COMPACT_ATOMS: atom_id res chain seq x y z
N MET A 1 1.63 29.14 15.19
CA MET A 1 1.77 27.81 14.58
C MET A 1 3.26 27.50 14.64
N GLU A 2 3.67 26.79 15.69
CA GLU A 2 5.05 26.38 15.89
C GLU A 2 5.34 25.15 15.03
N GLU A 3 6.38 25.25 14.21
CA GLU A 3 6.85 24.16 13.37
C GLU A 3 8.13 23.58 13.97
N LYS A 4 8.11 22.28 14.30
CA LYS A 4 9.29 21.61 14.84
C LYS A 4 10.04 20.89 13.74
N ASN A 5 11.23 21.40 13.41
CA ASN A 5 12.14 20.74 12.48
C ASN A 5 12.79 19.50 13.14
N LYS A 6 12.68 18.34 12.48
CA LYS A 6 13.28 17.08 12.93
C LYS A 6 14.13 16.47 11.83
N THR A 7 15.21 15.78 12.20
CA THR A 7 16.11 15.11 11.25
C THR A 7 15.73 13.64 11.11
N CYS A 8 15.52 13.17 9.87
CA CYS A 8 15.20 11.78 9.58
C CYS A 8 16.38 10.85 9.91
N GLN A 9 16.12 9.76 10.65
CA GLN A 9 17.17 8.80 11.01
C GLN A 9 17.81 8.09 9.80
N LYS A 10 17.04 7.83 8.72
CA LYS A 10 17.48 7.09 7.53
C LYS A 10 18.20 7.96 6.50
N CYS A 11 17.52 8.97 5.95
CA CYS A 11 18.05 9.78 4.85
C CYS A 11 18.73 11.08 5.30
N LYS A 12 18.72 11.36 6.61
CA LYS A 12 19.29 12.57 7.24
C LYS A 12 18.68 13.91 6.77
N LYS A 13 17.63 13.89 5.94
CA LYS A 13 16.88 15.08 5.55
C LYS A 13 16.04 15.62 6.72
N HIS A 14 15.85 16.92 6.75
CA HIS A 14 14.92 17.57 7.67
C HIS A 14 13.48 17.39 7.20
N PHE A 15 12.57 17.25 8.16
CA PHE A 15 11.12 17.26 7.93
C PHE A 15 10.44 18.00 9.08
N ILE A 16 9.32 18.65 8.74
CA ILE A 16 8.54 19.47 9.67
C ILE A 16 7.50 18.59 10.36
N LEU A 17 7.35 18.78 11.67
CA LEU A 17 6.21 18.31 12.44
C LEU A 17 5.42 19.52 12.89
N ARG A 18 4.13 19.54 12.56
CA ARG A 18 3.21 20.60 12.99
C ARG A 18 2.60 20.24 14.35
N GLU A 19 2.08 21.23 15.06
CA GLU A 19 1.38 21.01 16.33
C GLU A 19 0.19 20.05 16.19
N GLU A 20 -0.53 20.10 15.06
CA GLU A 20 -1.64 19.21 14.77
C GLU A 20 -1.17 17.76 14.63
N ASP A 21 0.03 17.52 14.08
CA ASP A 21 0.61 16.18 14.02
C ASP A 21 0.91 15.64 15.42
N LEU A 22 1.46 16.47 16.31
CA LEU A 22 1.80 16.08 17.68
C LEU A 22 0.57 15.72 18.50
N SER A 23 -0.45 16.59 18.47
CA SER A 23 -1.74 16.34 19.14
C SER A 23 -2.44 15.09 18.59
N PHE A 24 -2.34 14.85 17.28
CA PHE A 24 -2.86 13.62 16.68
C PHE A 24 -2.14 12.38 17.21
N PHE A 25 -0.80 12.38 17.23
CA PHE A 25 -0.02 11.23 17.73
C PHE A 25 -0.30 10.92 19.20
N GLU A 26 -0.47 11.94 20.03
CA GLU A 26 -0.86 11.79 21.45
C GLU A 26 -2.26 11.17 21.57
N LYS A 27 -3.24 11.68 20.81
CA LYS A 27 -4.63 11.19 20.82
C LYS A 27 -4.73 9.71 20.47
N ILE A 28 -3.96 9.24 19.49
CA ILE A 28 -3.95 7.83 19.08
C ILE A 28 -2.92 6.98 19.84
N LYS A 29 -2.24 7.56 20.86
CA LYS A 29 -1.26 6.89 21.72
C LYS A 29 -0.10 6.23 20.96
N VAL A 30 0.47 6.93 19.96
CA VAL A 30 1.65 6.46 19.22
C VAL A 30 2.82 7.43 19.35
N PRO A 31 4.08 6.95 19.29
CA PRO A 31 5.23 7.82 19.35
C PRO A 31 5.40 8.65 18.08
N VAL A 32 5.96 9.85 18.25
CA VAL A 32 6.29 10.77 17.15
C VAL A 32 7.30 10.11 16.20
N PRO A 33 7.11 10.20 14.87
CA PRO A 33 7.95 9.50 13.89
C PRO A 33 9.42 9.93 13.95
N THR A 34 10.32 8.97 13.81
CA THR A 34 11.78 9.19 13.68
C THR A 34 12.27 9.24 12.23
N PHE A 35 11.40 8.83 11.29
CA PHE A 35 11.64 8.84 9.85
C PHE A 35 10.75 9.89 9.18
N CYS A 36 11.26 10.54 8.13
CA CYS A 36 10.48 11.46 7.30
C CYS A 36 9.33 10.74 6.58
N PRO A 37 8.32 11.48 6.09
CA PRO A 37 7.17 10.92 5.39
C PRO A 37 7.55 9.94 4.27
N GLU A 38 8.55 10.28 3.45
CA GLU A 38 9.00 9.46 2.32
C GLU A 38 9.62 8.15 2.79
N CYS A 39 10.53 8.19 3.77
CA CYS A 39 11.14 6.98 4.32
C CYS A 39 10.09 6.07 4.99
N ARG A 40 9.08 6.64 5.65
CA ARG A 40 7.95 5.86 6.20
C ARG A 40 7.13 5.21 5.09
N SER A 41 6.84 5.95 4.01
CA SER A 41 6.14 5.41 2.84
C SER A 41 6.92 4.26 2.19
N ILE A 42 8.22 4.43 1.96
CA ILE A 42 9.07 3.35 1.44
C ILE A 42 8.98 2.12 2.34
N ARG A 43 9.17 2.26 3.66
CA ARG A 43 9.07 1.13 4.60
C ARG A 43 7.70 0.45 4.58
N ARG A 44 6.62 1.22 4.45
CA ARG A 44 5.25 0.66 4.29
C ARG A 44 5.05 -0.05 2.97
N LEU A 45 5.80 0.31 1.93
CA LEU A 45 5.71 -0.30 0.60
C LEU A 45 6.71 -1.45 0.41
N LEU A 46 7.78 -1.54 1.22
CA LEU A 46 8.80 -2.58 1.10
C LEU A 46 8.24 -4.01 1.19
N TRP A 47 7.15 -4.22 1.94
CA TRP A 47 6.51 -5.54 2.02
C TRP A 47 5.58 -5.82 0.83
N ARG A 48 5.11 -4.79 0.12
CA ARG A 48 4.30 -4.95 -1.07
C ARG A 48 5.24 -5.34 -2.20
N ASN A 49 5.47 -6.65 -2.33
CA ASN A 49 6.10 -7.20 -3.53
C ASN A 49 5.32 -6.73 -4.76
N GLU A 50 6.04 -6.55 -5.86
CA GLU A 50 5.41 -6.36 -7.16
C GLU A 50 4.48 -7.53 -7.42
N HIS A 51 3.21 -7.23 -7.73
CA HIS A 51 2.28 -8.27 -8.16
C HIS A 51 2.70 -8.69 -9.56
N THR A 52 3.22 -9.92 -9.70
CA THR A 52 3.40 -10.52 -11.02
C THR A 52 2.02 -10.72 -11.65
N LEU A 53 1.85 -10.19 -12.86
CA LEU A 53 0.62 -10.35 -13.64
C LEU A 53 0.80 -11.50 -14.63
N TYR A 54 -0.14 -12.44 -14.59
CA TYR A 54 -0.14 -13.63 -15.44
C TYR A 54 -1.24 -13.53 -16.49
N LYS A 55 -0.91 -13.92 -17.72
CA LYS A 55 -1.92 -14.20 -18.74
C LYS A 55 -2.46 -15.61 -18.48
N ARG A 56 -3.75 -15.73 -18.20
CA ARG A 56 -4.44 -17.02 -18.00
C ARG A 56 -5.83 -17.02 -18.65
N MET A 57 -6.47 -18.18 -18.70
CA MET A 57 -7.88 -18.28 -19.10
C MET A 57 -8.79 -18.10 -17.90
N CYS A 58 -9.95 -17.48 -18.13
CA CYS A 58 -11.06 -17.45 -17.18
C CYS A 58 -11.64 -18.86 -17.06
N ASP A 59 -11.74 -19.38 -15.84
CA ASP A 59 -12.17 -20.75 -15.62
C ASP A 59 -13.66 -20.98 -15.97
N LEU A 60 -14.46 -19.90 -16.08
CA LEU A 60 -15.88 -19.96 -16.47
C LEU A 60 -16.11 -19.88 -17.98
N CYS A 61 -15.54 -18.86 -18.64
CA CYS A 61 -15.87 -18.53 -20.03
C CYS A 61 -14.70 -18.71 -21.01
N GLN A 62 -13.56 -19.20 -20.52
CA GLN A 62 -12.36 -19.53 -21.30
C GLN A 62 -11.80 -18.36 -22.12
N LYS A 63 -12.15 -17.12 -21.77
CA LYS A 63 -11.55 -15.91 -22.33
C LYS A 63 -10.21 -15.64 -21.66
N GLN A 64 -9.26 -15.15 -22.45
CA GLN A 64 -7.97 -14.71 -21.93
C GLN A 64 -8.12 -13.48 -21.03
N ILE A 65 -7.50 -13.54 -19.85
CA ILE A 65 -7.49 -12.47 -18.86
C ILE A 65 -6.09 -12.26 -18.28
N ILE A 66 -5.90 -11.09 -17.68
CA ILE A 66 -4.74 -10.77 -16.86
C ILE A 66 -5.16 -10.91 -15.39
N SER A 67 -4.41 -11.68 -14.61
CA SER A 67 -4.70 -11.93 -13.19
C SER A 67 -3.42 -11.87 -12.34
N ILE A 68 -3.57 -11.59 -11.04
CA ILE A 68 -2.50 -11.72 -10.04
C ILE A 68 -2.23 -13.18 -9.64
N TYR A 69 -3.14 -14.09 -10.01
CA TYR A 69 -3.05 -15.51 -9.69
C TYR A 69 -2.33 -16.25 -10.82
N ALA A 70 -1.25 -16.93 -10.47
CA ALA A 70 -0.52 -17.82 -11.38
C ALA A 70 -1.40 -18.98 -11.88
N GLN A 71 -0.96 -19.69 -12.92
CA GLN A 71 -1.74 -20.79 -13.51
C GLN A 71 -1.90 -21.95 -12.51
N GLU A 72 -0.94 -22.13 -11.61
CA GLU A 72 -0.88 -23.14 -10.56
C GLU A 72 -1.72 -22.79 -9.32
N TYR A 73 -2.29 -21.58 -9.28
CA TYR A 73 -3.14 -21.16 -8.17
C TYR A 73 -4.35 -22.12 -8.05
N PRO A 74 -4.59 -22.73 -6.87
CA PRO A 74 -5.59 -23.79 -6.72
C PRO A 74 -7.04 -23.28 -6.74
N GLY A 75 -7.26 -21.98 -6.60
CA GLY A 75 -8.60 -21.39 -6.61
C GLY A 75 -9.08 -21.04 -8.01
N THR A 76 -10.40 -21.01 -8.18
CA THR A 76 -11.04 -20.62 -9.44
C THR A 76 -10.93 -19.11 -9.67
N VAL A 77 -10.51 -18.71 -10.86
CA VAL A 77 -10.30 -17.33 -11.27
C VAL A 77 -11.21 -16.99 -12.43
N TYR A 78 -12.11 -16.04 -12.19
CA TYR A 78 -13.03 -15.55 -13.20
C TYR A 78 -12.56 -14.23 -13.82
N CYS A 79 -12.97 -14.02 -15.07
CA CYS A 79 -12.90 -12.69 -15.65
C CYS A 79 -13.86 -11.75 -14.92
N ASN A 80 -13.51 -10.46 -14.89
CA ASN A 80 -14.42 -9.43 -14.40
C ASN A 80 -15.54 -9.23 -15.41
N ASN A 81 -16.51 -10.16 -15.44
CA ASN A 81 -17.64 -10.12 -16.34
C ASN A 81 -18.72 -9.27 -15.69
N LYS A 82 -19.24 -8.26 -16.41
CA LYS A 82 -20.29 -7.34 -15.92
C LYS A 82 -21.53 -8.04 -15.34
N LYS A 83 -21.75 -9.33 -15.68
CA LYS A 83 -22.85 -10.16 -15.17
C LYS A 83 -22.84 -10.39 -13.66
N TRP A 84 -21.71 -10.18 -12.97
CA TRP A 84 -21.58 -10.42 -11.52
C TRP A 84 -21.74 -9.17 -10.65
N ILE A 85 -21.84 -7.97 -11.25
CA ILE A 85 -21.84 -6.68 -10.53
C ILE A 85 -23.28 -6.15 -10.30
N ASN A 86 -24.31 -6.93 -10.63
CA ASN A 86 -25.70 -6.53 -10.36
C ASN A 86 -26.24 -7.25 -9.12
N TYR A 87 -25.85 -6.76 -7.95
CA TYR A 87 -26.58 -6.93 -6.69
C TYR A 87 -26.67 -5.58 -5.98
#